data_AF-A0A1C0VY32-F1
#
_entry.id   AF-A0A1C0VY32-F1
#
_cell.length_a   1.000
_cell.length_b   1.000
_cell.length_c   1.000
_cell.angle_alpha   90.00
_cell.angle_beta   90.00
_cell.angle_gamma   90.00
#
_symmetry.space_group_name_H-M   'P 1'
#
loop_
_entity.id
_entity.type
_entity.pdbx_description
1 polymer ?
#
loop_
_entity_poly.entity_id
_entity_poly.type
_entity_poly.pdbx_seq_one_letter_code
_entity_poly.pdbx_strand_id
1 'polypeptide(L)'
;MTNIAVQHNIVQKITNNADLEKLTEIITDIIGETCWEARMSYGDELCLEIGARIPYQHKKLAGKEKGSWMLGTRGTDWTLESSTKEIITNSKEAPEVFKEKVKVIENTTITTFETFYPDLILTVEFSNGCQLKIFPDLEDDFDLSYWELFTPYNTLLTLEPGAIWTYKTI
;
A
#
# COMPACT_ATOMS: atom_id res chain seq x y z
N MET A 1 -22.57 -9.86 -11.77
CA MET A 1 -22.75 -8.76 -10.80
C MET A 1 -23.14 -9.39 -9.47
N THR A 2 -22.14 -9.83 -8.72
CA THR A 2 -22.34 -10.37 -7.38
C THR A 2 -21.97 -9.24 -6.43
N ASN A 3 -22.99 -8.62 -5.84
CA ASN A 3 -22.81 -7.62 -4.80
C ASN A 3 -22.41 -8.40 -3.54
N ILE A 4 -21.11 -8.71 -3.42
CA ILE A 4 -20.57 -9.25 -2.17
C ILE A 4 -20.64 -8.08 -1.20
N ALA A 5 -21.55 -8.17 -0.23
CA ALA A 5 -21.53 -7.27 0.90
C ALA A 5 -20.17 -7.46 1.57
N VAL A 6 -19.21 -6.56 1.30
CA VAL A 6 -17.89 -6.62 1.90
C VAL A 6 -18.13 -6.54 3.40
N GLN A 7 -17.78 -7.60 4.12
CA GLN A 7 -17.88 -7.59 5.58
C GLN A 7 -16.93 -6.50 6.09
N HIS A 8 -17.51 -5.45 6.66
CA HIS A 8 -16.75 -4.43 7.36
C HIS A 8 -16.41 -4.93 8.78
N ASN A 9 -15.28 -4.49 9.32
CA ASN A 9 -14.75 -4.82 10.65
C ASN A 9 -14.18 -6.23 10.77
N ILE A 10 -13.30 -6.60 9.85
CA ILE A 10 -12.52 -7.83 9.93
C ILE A 10 -11.28 -7.59 10.80
N VAL A 11 -10.96 -8.57 11.63
CA VAL A 11 -9.67 -8.73 12.30
C VAL A 11 -9.29 -10.19 12.15
N GLN A 12 -8.19 -10.46 11.45
CA GLN A 12 -7.79 -11.81 11.10
C GLN A 12 -6.31 -12.00 11.40
N LYS A 13 -6.00 -13.02 12.21
CA LYS A 13 -4.64 -13.48 12.43
C LYS A 13 -4.20 -14.37 11.27
N ILE A 14 -2.98 -14.17 10.80
CA ILE A 14 -2.37 -14.91 9.70
C ILE A 14 -1.47 -16.00 10.31
N THR A 15 -1.77 -17.24 9.98
CA THR A 15 -0.98 -18.42 10.34
C THR A 15 -0.57 -19.22 9.12
N ASN A 16 -1.20 -18.96 7.97
CA ASN A 16 -0.92 -19.56 6.67
C ASN A 16 -1.55 -18.69 5.55
N ASN A 17 -1.33 -19.07 4.29
CA ASN A 17 -1.83 -18.30 3.14
C ASN A 17 -3.36 -18.30 2.98
N ALA A 18 -4.09 -19.29 3.51
CA ALA A 18 -5.56 -19.29 3.44
C ALA A 18 -6.17 -18.15 4.27
N ASP A 19 -5.48 -17.70 5.33
CA ASP A 19 -5.90 -16.55 6.15
C ASP A 19 -5.82 -15.21 5.37
N LEU A 20 -5.18 -15.21 4.20
CA LEU A 20 -5.03 -14.05 3.32
C LEU A 20 -6.07 -14.01 2.19
N GLU A 21 -6.85 -15.07 1.96
CA GLU A 21 -7.77 -15.15 0.81
C GLU A 21 -8.75 -13.96 0.74
N LYS A 22 -9.37 -13.61 1.88
CA LYS A 22 -10.26 -12.42 1.96
C LYS A 22 -9.51 -11.11 1.78
N LEU A 23 -8.26 -11.02 2.25
CA LEU A 23 -7.43 -9.84 2.01
C LEU A 23 -7.19 -9.70 0.51
N THR A 24 -6.78 -10.79 -0.17
CA THR A 24 -6.58 -10.86 -1.62
C THR A 24 -7.83 -10.45 -2.39
N GLU A 25 -9.02 -10.92 -1.98
CA GLU A 25 -10.29 -10.51 -2.58
C GLU A 25 -10.51 -8.99 -2.48
N ILE A 26 -10.21 -8.37 -1.31
CA ILE A 26 -10.37 -6.93 -1.09
C ILE A 26 -9.41 -6.12 -1.97
N ILE A 27 -8.14 -6.54 -2.07
CA ILE A 27 -7.10 -5.77 -2.79
C ILE A 27 -7.11 -6.01 -4.29
N THR A 28 -7.80 -7.06 -4.80
CA THR A 28 -7.86 -7.35 -6.25
C THR A 28 -8.44 -6.18 -7.05
N ASP A 29 -9.34 -5.40 -6.47
CA ASP A 29 -9.96 -4.22 -7.11
C ASP A 29 -8.95 -3.09 -7.41
N ILE A 30 -7.74 -3.10 -6.83
CA ILE A 30 -6.69 -2.12 -7.12
C ILE A 30 -5.96 -2.42 -8.43
N ILE A 31 -6.04 -3.66 -8.93
CA ILE A 31 -5.34 -4.06 -10.16
C ILE A 31 -5.98 -3.36 -11.36
N GLY A 32 -5.14 -2.75 -12.20
CA GLY A 32 -5.59 -1.91 -13.31
C GLY A 32 -5.74 -0.43 -12.94
N GLU A 33 -5.68 -0.06 -11.67
CA GLU A 33 -5.66 1.33 -11.25
C GLU A 33 -4.29 1.97 -11.49
N THR A 34 -4.29 3.29 -11.73
CA THR A 34 -3.05 4.05 -11.99
C THR A 34 -2.55 4.72 -10.72
N CYS A 35 -1.27 4.52 -10.39
CA CYS A 35 -0.57 5.33 -9.39
C CYS A 35 -0.29 6.70 -10.02
N TRP A 36 -0.93 7.77 -9.56
CA TRP A 36 -0.79 9.10 -10.17
C TRP A 36 0.12 10.03 -9.38
N GLU A 37 0.43 9.70 -8.12
CA GLU A 37 1.42 10.40 -7.31
C GLU A 37 2.11 9.41 -6.36
N ALA A 38 3.44 9.49 -6.30
CA ALA A 38 4.26 8.78 -5.34
C ALA A 38 5.04 9.82 -4.54
N ARG A 39 4.73 9.93 -3.25
CA ARG A 39 5.27 10.98 -2.40
C ARG A 39 5.69 10.45 -1.05
N MET A 40 6.62 11.17 -0.46
CA MET A 40 7.06 10.93 0.90
C MET A 40 6.18 11.73 1.84
N SER A 41 5.84 11.14 2.98
CA SER A 41 5.10 11.84 4.03
C SER A 41 6.04 12.17 5.20
N TYR A 42 5.91 11.49 6.34
CA TYR A 42 6.75 11.72 7.50
C TYR A 42 7.99 10.81 7.46
N GLY A 43 9.19 11.39 7.46
CA GLY A 43 10.43 10.63 7.43
C GLY A 43 10.62 9.83 6.13
N ASP A 44 10.64 8.52 6.25
CA ASP A 44 10.82 7.51 5.20
C ASP A 44 9.51 6.85 4.74
N GLU A 45 8.36 7.32 5.24
CA GLU A 45 7.04 6.82 4.86
C GLU A 45 6.69 7.16 3.40
N LEU A 46 6.67 6.14 2.55
CA LEU A 46 6.22 6.25 1.17
C LEU A 46 4.69 6.20 1.13
N CYS A 47 4.08 7.14 0.43
CA CYS A 47 2.65 7.19 0.15
C CYS A 47 2.40 7.16 -1.35
N LEU A 48 1.49 6.28 -1.79
CA LEU A 48 1.02 6.22 -3.16
C LEU A 48 -0.45 6.67 -3.23
N GLU A 49 -0.74 7.58 -4.14
CA GLU A 49 -2.12 7.96 -4.49
C GLU A 49 -2.51 7.22 -5.77
N ILE A 50 -3.53 6.37 -5.67
CA ILE A 50 -3.87 5.38 -6.71
C ILE A 50 -5.34 5.52 -7.10
N GLY A 51 -5.61 5.33 -8.40
CA GLY A 51 -6.94 5.32 -8.99
C GLY A 51 -7.56 6.70 -9.19
N ALA A 52 -8.87 6.81 -9.02
CA ALA A 52 -9.59 8.06 -9.27
C ALA A 52 -9.13 9.18 -8.32
N ARG A 53 -9.05 10.40 -8.83
CA ARG A 53 -8.79 11.59 -8.02
C ARG A 53 -10.07 12.03 -7.32
N ILE A 54 -10.05 12.00 -5.99
CA ILE A 54 -11.18 12.35 -5.12
C ILE A 54 -10.82 13.63 -4.35
N PRO A 55 -11.65 14.68 -4.40
CA PRO A 55 -11.41 15.89 -3.63
C PRO A 55 -11.51 15.61 -2.12
N TYR A 56 -10.62 16.22 -1.33
CA TYR A 56 -10.75 16.18 0.12
C TYR A 56 -12.00 16.95 0.57
N GLN A 57 -12.77 16.36 1.49
CA GLN A 57 -13.97 16.99 2.07
C GLN A 57 -13.63 18.02 3.15
N HIS A 58 -12.46 17.89 3.78
CA HIS A 58 -12.08 18.74 4.90
C HIS A 58 -11.69 20.15 4.44
N LYS A 59 -12.26 21.20 5.05
CA LYS A 59 -12.07 22.61 4.64
C LYS A 59 -10.61 23.05 4.54
N LYS A 60 -9.73 22.55 5.41
CA LYS A 60 -8.29 22.89 5.37
C LYS A 60 -7.55 22.31 4.16
N LEU A 61 -8.15 21.35 3.46
CA LEU A 61 -7.62 20.69 2.27
C LEU A 61 -8.46 21.04 1.03
N ALA A 62 -9.19 22.15 1.05
CA ALA A 62 -9.96 22.61 -0.10
C ALA A 62 -9.04 22.80 -1.33
N GLY A 63 -9.45 22.24 -2.46
CA GLY A 63 -8.65 22.24 -3.70
C GLY A 63 -7.52 21.20 -3.73
N LYS A 64 -7.42 20.32 -2.74
CA LYS A 64 -6.55 19.15 -2.76
C LYS A 64 -7.34 17.89 -3.09
N GLU A 65 -6.67 16.94 -3.71
CA GLU A 65 -7.21 15.64 -4.11
C GLU A 65 -6.42 14.52 -3.45
N LYS A 66 -7.03 13.34 -3.35
CA LYS A 66 -6.43 12.07 -2.94
C LYS A 66 -6.83 10.97 -3.92
N GLY A 67 -6.09 9.87 -3.92
CA GLY A 67 -6.48 8.66 -4.64
C GLY A 67 -7.75 8.07 -4.05
N SER A 68 -8.50 7.36 -4.88
CA SER A 68 -9.55 6.47 -4.40
C SER A 68 -8.96 5.32 -3.58
N TRP A 69 -7.71 4.98 -3.87
CA TRP A 69 -6.85 4.12 -3.07
C TRP A 69 -5.65 4.93 -2.57
N MET A 70 -5.24 4.71 -1.32
CA MET A 70 -4.00 5.30 -0.78
C MET A 70 -3.20 4.26 -0.01
N LEU A 71 -1.99 3.94 -0.47
CA LEU A 71 -1.07 3.04 0.23
C LEU A 71 -0.06 3.87 1.04
N GLY A 72 0.24 3.48 2.29
CA GLY A 72 1.29 4.06 3.12
C GLY A 72 2.13 3.01 3.85
N THR A 73 3.45 3.19 3.93
CA THR A 73 4.40 2.21 4.51
C THR A 73 4.68 2.37 6.02
N ARG A 74 4.20 3.45 6.66
CA ARG A 74 4.20 3.66 8.12
C ARG A 74 5.50 3.27 8.88
N GLY A 75 6.66 3.65 8.35
CA GLY A 75 7.98 3.43 8.98
C GLY A 75 8.59 2.05 8.70
N THR A 76 7.96 1.26 7.84
CA THR A 76 8.45 -0.06 7.42
C THR A 76 9.49 0.06 6.30
N ASP A 77 10.52 -0.77 6.36
CA ASP A 77 11.53 -0.85 5.31
C ASP A 77 10.89 -1.17 3.95
N TRP A 78 11.35 -0.51 2.88
CA TRP A 78 10.84 -0.74 1.53
C TRP A 78 11.95 -0.57 0.48
N THR A 79 11.79 -1.26 -0.65
CA THR A 79 12.66 -1.12 -1.83
C THR A 79 11.82 -0.89 -3.08
N LEU A 80 12.32 -0.02 -3.97
CA LEU A 80 11.80 0.13 -5.32
C LEU A 80 12.84 -0.41 -6.31
N GLU A 81 12.46 -1.43 -7.06
CA GLU A 81 13.28 -2.10 -8.05
C GLU A 81 12.81 -1.76 -9.46
N SER A 82 13.74 -1.68 -10.41
CA SER A 82 13.45 -1.55 -11.84
C SER A 82 12.98 -2.88 -12.44
N SER A 83 12.59 -2.84 -13.71
CA SER A 83 12.27 -4.04 -14.49
C SER A 83 13.44 -5.02 -14.65
N THR A 84 14.68 -4.55 -14.45
CA THR A 84 15.90 -5.38 -14.45
C THR A 84 16.30 -5.85 -13.04
N LYS A 85 15.45 -5.63 -12.02
CA LYS A 85 15.71 -5.94 -10.59
C LYS A 85 16.85 -5.14 -9.97
N GLU A 86 17.28 -4.05 -10.60
CA GLU A 86 18.22 -3.11 -9.98
C GLU A 86 17.45 -2.22 -8.99
N ILE A 87 18.03 -1.99 -7.81
CA ILE A 87 17.44 -1.11 -6.81
C ILE A 87 17.51 0.32 -7.33
N ILE A 88 16.35 0.92 -7.57
CA ILE A 88 16.21 2.34 -7.88
C ILE A 88 16.44 3.14 -6.59
N THR A 89 15.73 2.78 -5.51
CA THR A 89 15.83 3.42 -4.19
C THR A 89 15.22 2.55 -3.08
N ASN A 90 15.36 2.97 -1.82
CA ASN A 90 14.86 2.28 -0.63
C ASN A 90 14.67 3.24 0.55
N SER A 91 14.02 2.77 1.62
CA SER A 91 13.76 3.49 2.88
C SER A 91 15.00 4.04 3.57
N LYS A 92 16.19 3.46 3.35
CA LYS A 92 17.44 3.84 4.03
C LYS A 92 18.22 4.94 3.32
N GLU A 93 17.83 5.31 2.10
CA GLU A 93 18.40 6.48 1.44
C GLU A 93 17.92 7.78 2.12
N ALA A 94 18.65 8.89 1.90
CA ALA A 94 18.21 10.16 2.46
C ALA A 94 16.95 10.68 1.74
N PRO A 95 16.03 11.41 2.42
CA PRO A 95 14.74 11.78 1.85
C PRO A 95 14.80 12.57 0.54
N GLU A 96 15.80 13.43 0.40
CA GLU A 96 16.07 14.20 -0.80
C GLU A 96 16.49 13.34 -2.00
N VAL A 97 17.05 12.16 -1.76
CA VAL A 97 17.52 11.25 -2.82
C VAL A 97 16.36 10.45 -3.39
N PHE A 98 15.52 9.86 -2.53
CA PHE A 98 14.46 8.97 -2.98
C PHE A 98 13.23 9.70 -3.53
N LYS A 99 12.97 10.95 -3.11
CA LYS A 99 11.76 11.70 -3.50
C LYS A 99 11.58 11.84 -5.02
N GLU A 100 12.67 12.04 -5.75
CA GLU A 100 12.61 12.14 -7.22
C GLU A 100 12.62 10.76 -7.88
N LYS A 101 13.29 9.79 -7.27
CA LYS A 101 13.41 8.43 -7.81
C LYS A 101 12.09 7.65 -7.77
N VAL A 102 11.28 7.84 -6.73
CA VAL A 102 9.97 7.17 -6.62
C VAL A 102 8.97 7.63 -7.68
N LYS A 103 9.20 8.78 -8.34
CA LYS A 103 8.30 9.25 -9.41
C LYS A 103 8.29 8.37 -10.66
N VAL A 104 9.25 7.44 -10.79
CA VAL A 104 9.29 6.49 -11.91
C VAL A 104 8.05 5.59 -11.99
N ILE A 105 7.33 5.39 -10.88
CA ILE A 105 6.07 4.63 -10.83
C ILE A 105 4.82 5.52 -10.98
N GLU A 106 4.96 6.84 -11.09
CA GLU A 106 3.82 7.73 -11.37
C GLU A 106 3.33 7.56 -12.81
N ASN A 107 2.02 7.67 -12.99
CA ASN A 107 1.30 7.43 -14.24
C ASN A 107 1.50 6.02 -14.79
N THR A 108 1.78 5.06 -13.92
CA THR A 108 1.87 3.63 -14.26
C THR A 108 0.75 2.85 -13.60
N THR A 109 0.32 1.78 -14.25
CA THR A 109 -0.79 0.96 -13.80
C THR A 109 -0.30 -0.14 -12.88
N ILE A 110 -1.01 -0.41 -11.79
CA ILE A 110 -0.72 -1.54 -10.91
C ILE A 110 -1.14 -2.83 -11.61
N THR A 111 -0.21 -3.76 -11.74
CA THR A 111 -0.42 -5.07 -12.36
C THR A 111 -0.48 -6.20 -11.33
N THR A 112 0.16 -6.00 -10.18
CA THR A 112 0.21 -6.97 -9.07
C THR A 112 0.15 -6.22 -7.75
N PHE A 113 -0.58 -6.76 -6.79
CA PHE A 113 -0.65 -6.27 -5.41
C PHE A 113 -0.92 -7.50 -4.53
N GLU A 114 0.11 -8.00 -3.85
CA GLU A 114 0.02 -9.29 -3.15
C GLU A 114 0.97 -9.39 -1.96
N THR A 115 0.60 -10.21 -0.98
CA THR A 115 1.41 -10.54 0.19
C THR A 115 1.24 -12.01 0.51
N PHE A 116 2.28 -12.66 1.05
CA PHE A 116 2.27 -14.09 1.35
C PHE A 116 2.90 -14.39 2.70
N TYR A 117 2.38 -15.40 3.39
CA TYR A 117 3.00 -15.96 4.59
C TYR A 117 4.20 -16.84 4.18
N PRO A 118 5.33 -16.86 4.93
CA PRO A 118 5.49 -16.33 6.29
C PRO A 118 6.05 -14.91 6.41
N ASP A 119 6.68 -14.35 5.36
CA ASP A 119 7.40 -13.07 5.47
C ASP A 119 6.48 -11.84 5.41
N LEU A 120 5.28 -12.00 4.85
CA LEU A 120 4.27 -10.96 4.69
C LEU A 120 4.76 -9.74 3.90
N ILE A 121 5.77 -9.93 3.04
CA ILE A 121 6.27 -8.87 2.16
C ILE A 121 5.13 -8.46 1.22
N LEU A 122 4.74 -7.19 1.25
CA LEU A 122 3.80 -6.65 0.27
C LEU A 122 4.57 -6.32 -1.00
N THR A 123 4.17 -6.94 -2.10
CA THR A 123 4.70 -6.69 -3.44
C THR A 123 3.67 -5.95 -4.29
N VAL A 124 4.06 -4.80 -4.83
CA VAL A 124 3.28 -4.04 -5.81
C VAL A 124 4.08 -3.95 -7.11
N GLU A 125 3.54 -4.48 -8.20
CA GLU A 125 4.15 -4.37 -9.52
C GLU A 125 3.42 -3.34 -10.38
N PHE A 126 4.20 -2.64 -11.19
CA PHE A 126 3.74 -1.58 -12.07
C PHE A 126 3.92 -1.98 -13.54
N SER A 127 3.10 -1.41 -14.42
CA SER A 127 3.08 -1.74 -15.86
C SER A 127 4.36 -1.39 -16.61
N ASN A 128 5.25 -0.57 -16.02
CA ASN A 128 6.59 -0.31 -16.54
C ASN A 128 7.63 -1.35 -16.09
N GLY A 129 7.21 -2.39 -15.36
CA GLY A 129 8.03 -3.46 -14.80
C GLY A 129 8.70 -3.12 -13.47
N CYS A 130 8.50 -1.92 -12.91
CA CYS A 130 9.01 -1.62 -11.57
C CYS A 130 8.26 -2.43 -10.51
N GLN A 131 8.93 -2.68 -9.39
CA GLN A 131 8.38 -3.43 -8.27
C GLN A 131 8.70 -2.71 -6.95
N LEU A 132 7.66 -2.36 -6.20
CA LEU A 132 7.78 -1.90 -4.82
C LEU A 132 7.61 -3.11 -3.90
N LYS A 133 8.55 -3.30 -2.97
CA LYS A 133 8.46 -4.29 -1.90
C LYS A 133 8.49 -3.59 -0.56
N ILE A 134 7.60 -3.97 0.34
CA ILE A 134 7.54 -3.47 1.72
C ILE A 134 7.82 -4.67 2.63
N PHE A 135 8.77 -4.53 3.55
CA PHE A 135 9.33 -5.61 4.35
C PHE A 135 8.94 -5.44 5.83
N PRO A 136 7.83 -6.05 6.28
CA PRO A 136 7.47 -6.07 7.69
C PRO A 136 8.62 -6.60 8.57
N ASP A 137 8.92 -5.89 9.65
CA ASP A 137 9.75 -6.45 10.73
C ASP A 137 8.83 -7.22 11.69
N LEU A 138 8.80 -8.55 11.52
CA LEU A 138 7.92 -9.43 12.30
C LEU A 138 8.35 -9.61 13.75
N GLU A 139 9.56 -9.17 14.11
CA GLU A 139 10.07 -9.17 15.49
C GLU A 139 9.83 -7.84 16.20
N ASP A 140 9.47 -6.80 15.46
CA ASP A 140 9.21 -5.46 15.96
C ASP A 140 7.92 -5.41 16.81
N ASP A 141 8.00 -4.66 17.91
CA ASP A 141 6.92 -4.47 18.88
C ASP A 141 6.32 -3.05 18.86
N PHE A 142 6.70 -2.21 17.89
CA PHE A 142 6.04 -0.91 17.70
C PHE A 142 4.56 -1.08 17.34
N ASP A 143 3.68 -0.27 17.95
CA ASP A 143 2.24 -0.24 17.68
C ASP A 143 1.86 0.38 16.30
N LEU A 144 2.76 0.36 15.32
CA LEU A 144 2.53 0.88 13.97
C LEU A 144 2.20 -0.26 13.00
N SER A 145 1.18 -0.06 12.16
CA SER A 145 0.90 -0.96 11.04
C SER A 145 2.10 -1.01 10.11
N TYR A 146 2.46 -2.18 9.58
CA TYR A 146 3.50 -2.29 8.55
C TYR A 146 3.13 -1.57 7.26
N TRP A 147 1.86 -1.62 6.88
CA TRP A 147 1.32 -0.80 5.82
C TRP A 147 -0.18 -0.61 6.01
N GLU A 148 -0.68 0.46 5.39
CA GLU A 148 -2.07 0.87 5.44
C GLU A 148 -2.56 1.12 4.01
N LEU A 149 -3.77 0.65 3.71
CA LEU A 149 -4.44 0.90 2.45
C LEU A 149 -5.84 1.48 2.70
N PHE A 150 -6.01 2.76 2.38
CA PHE A 150 -7.33 3.37 2.28
C PHE A 150 -7.99 2.89 0.99
N THR A 151 -9.25 2.50 1.06
CA THR A 151 -10.00 2.02 -0.11
C THR A 151 -11.09 3.01 -0.54
N PRO A 152 -11.65 2.84 -1.77
CA PRO A 152 -12.75 3.67 -2.27
C PRO A 152 -14.03 3.54 -1.42
N TYR A 153 -14.11 2.50 -0.59
CA TYR A 153 -15.29 2.14 0.19
C TYR A 153 -15.33 2.80 1.59
N ASN A 154 -14.50 3.82 1.81
CA ASN A 154 -14.35 4.48 3.11
C ASN A 154 -13.98 3.47 4.22
N THR A 155 -13.01 2.62 3.90
CA THR A 155 -12.44 1.63 4.80
C THR A 155 -10.92 1.70 4.78
N LEU A 156 -10.33 1.26 5.88
CA LEU A 156 -8.89 1.13 6.07
C LEU A 156 -8.56 -0.37 6.20
N LEU A 157 -7.70 -0.85 5.31
CA LEU A 157 -7.01 -2.14 5.42
C LEU A 157 -5.65 -1.90 6.07
N THR A 158 -5.31 -2.65 7.11
CA THR A 158 -3.99 -2.61 7.77
C THR A 158 -3.38 -3.99 7.83
N LEU A 159 -2.06 -4.06 7.74
CA LEU A 159 -1.27 -5.21 8.22
C LEU A 159 -0.48 -4.76 9.44
N GLU A 160 -0.75 -5.38 10.58
CA GLU A 160 -0.26 -5.01 11.91
C GLU A 160 0.73 -6.05 12.45
N PRO A 161 1.57 -5.64 13.43
CA PRO A 161 2.42 -6.56 14.18
C PRO A 161 1.68 -7.78 14.73
N GLY A 162 2.39 -8.89 14.83
CA GLY A 162 1.79 -10.18 15.22
C GLY A 162 1.05 -10.88 14.07
N ALA A 163 1.32 -10.48 12.82
CA ALA A 163 0.73 -11.05 11.61
C ALA A 163 -0.81 -10.96 11.62
N ILE A 164 -1.34 -9.76 11.88
CA ILE A 164 -2.78 -9.51 11.92
C ILE A 164 -3.14 -8.55 10.81
N TRP A 165 -4.16 -8.84 10.02
CA TRP A 165 -4.74 -7.83 9.13
C TRP A 165 -6.12 -7.41 9.60
N THR A 166 -6.44 -6.13 9.40
CA THR A 166 -7.74 -5.57 9.78
C THR A 166 -8.38 -4.79 8.64
N TYR A 167 -9.70 -4.81 8.55
CA TYR A 167 -10.45 -4.07 7.54
C TYR A 167 -11.66 -3.39 8.18
N LYS A 168 -11.59 -2.08 8.37
CA LYS A 168 -12.53 -1.31 9.23
C LYS A 168 -13.05 -0.07 8.51
N THR A 169 -14.26 0.36 8.83
CA THR A 169 -14.83 1.63 8.31
C THR A 169 -14.20 2.83 9.03
N ILE A 170 -14.01 3.94 8.31
CA ILE A 170 -13.42 5.21 8.82
C ILE A 170 -14.44 6.33 8.93
#